data_AF-G0A808-F1
#
_entry.id   AF-G0A808-F1
#
_cell.length_a   1.000
_cell.length_b   1.000
_cell.length_c   1.000
_cell.angle_alpha   90.00
_cell.angle_beta   90.00
_cell.angle_gamma   90.00
#
_symmetry.space_group_name_H-M   'P 1'
#
loop_
_entity.id
_entity.type
_entity.pdbx_description
1 polymer ?
#
loop_
_entity_poly.entity_id
_entity_poly.type
_entity_poly.pdbx_seq_one_letter_code
_entity_poly.pdbx_strand_id
1 'polypeptide(L)'
;MIKRKIMAGEETKTIGRLLKVAKSTPSENQEGVAAQIKFAALAKYEVNVRSFHPNRQFERKGFRFHGDNRGFSLGESWVGGDDSKGRPTSRIWQRYILDTNLMVTGALTKSTDSNLEQASNPSDSGPGLWSIFGSREDYKKKEFQPHGTLVVTQVNTPHGGQKELRTKSWYGGINFAFLMSKPIEKVIGTTPVPSLDVFNEIWIKVERVNLYMDILSLTYGDGFPNCESFVKDPAGNTLFLGSHVRIGDPSTHLWNVNKRLMWANTIRIEIDEKGNFGQKLWVFGQVLGGSPSLRELYPTSGEDETCMIASGDMKSDVSKKTWGKFEWNCGDPTQITQPEKGSTLPLYLSAYQTPLDVLSGLLDATWKIGPRNKTTRDDWNNYHLHRNPNEGRTKDDYDLADEKWKLKKQ
;
A
#
# COMPACT_ATOMS: atom_id res chain seq x y z
N MET A 1 61.94 43.65 6.92
CA MET A 1 61.36 42.55 7.73
C MET A 1 59.97 42.94 8.17
N ILE A 2 58.95 42.34 7.56
CA ILE A 2 57.53 42.52 7.88
C ILE A 2 57.12 41.36 8.79
N LYS A 3 56.45 41.65 9.92
CA LYS A 3 55.58 40.69 10.61
C LYS A 3 54.31 41.42 11.07
N ARG A 4 53.23 41.26 10.31
CA ARG A 4 51.86 41.50 10.78
C ARG A 4 51.29 40.17 11.27
N LYS A 5 50.70 40.24 12.45
CA LYS A 5 50.07 39.15 13.20
C LYS A 5 48.71 38.86 12.55
N ILE A 6 48.51 37.63 12.08
CA ILE A 6 47.22 37.13 11.58
C ILE A 6 46.44 36.61 12.80
N MET A 7 45.23 37.13 13.04
CA MET A 7 44.26 36.50 13.94
C MET A 7 43.38 35.57 13.12
N ALA A 8 43.28 34.33 13.62
CA ALA A 8 42.43 33.27 13.12
C ALA A 8 41.01 33.42 13.68
N GLY A 9 40.00 33.06 12.88
CA GLY A 9 38.65 32.80 13.39
C GLY A 9 37.52 33.31 12.50
N GLU A 10 37.41 32.82 11.26
CA GLU A 10 36.11 32.75 10.59
C GLU A 10 35.83 31.28 10.28
N GLU A 11 34.81 30.74 10.94
CA GLU A 11 34.23 29.45 10.59
C GLU A 11 33.76 29.51 9.14
N THR A 12 34.34 28.66 8.30
CA THR A 12 33.88 28.43 6.93
C THR A 12 32.50 27.79 6.98
N LYS A 13 31.46 28.64 6.94
CA LYS A 13 30.10 28.23 6.55
C LYS A 13 30.22 27.42 5.27
N THR A 14 29.92 26.13 5.36
CA THR A 14 29.93 25.21 4.22
C THR A 14 28.86 25.70 3.24
N ILE A 15 29.29 26.41 2.20
CA ILE A 15 28.41 26.85 1.12
C ILE A 15 27.89 25.57 0.47
N GLY A 16 26.58 25.32 0.65
CA GLY A 16 25.90 24.20 0.05
C GLY A 16 26.18 24.14 -1.45
N ARG A 17 26.48 22.94 -1.94
CA ARG A 17 26.82 22.67 -3.35
C ARG A 17 25.81 23.34 -4.27
N LEU A 18 26.29 24.19 -5.17
CA LEU A 18 25.49 24.85 -6.21
C LEU A 18 24.79 23.77 -7.06
N LEU A 19 23.45 23.68 -6.98
CA LEU A 19 22.66 22.77 -7.82
C LEU A 19 22.16 23.52 -9.07
N LYS A 20 22.07 22.81 -10.20
CA LYS A 20 21.89 23.33 -11.57
C LYS A 20 20.88 24.48 -11.67
N VAL A 21 21.35 25.63 -12.17
CA VAL A 21 20.53 26.77 -12.60
C VAL A 21 19.79 26.43 -13.89
N ALA A 22 18.46 26.60 -13.92
CA ALA A 22 17.67 26.53 -15.14
C ALA A 22 17.22 27.95 -15.53
N LYS A 23 17.39 28.31 -16.81
CA LYS A 23 16.89 29.60 -17.35
C LYS A 23 15.37 29.47 -17.54
N SER A 24 14.57 30.17 -16.75
CA SER A 24 13.14 30.35 -17.03
C SER A 24 12.92 31.69 -17.72
N THR A 25 12.51 31.70 -18.99
CA THR A 25 11.44 32.54 -19.62
C THR A 25 11.47 32.32 -21.16
N PRO A 26 10.34 32.16 -21.86
CA PRO A 26 10.26 32.20 -23.34
C PRO A 26 10.70 33.56 -23.90
N SER A 27 11.38 33.52 -25.04
CA SER A 27 12.04 34.63 -25.71
C SER A 27 11.05 35.59 -26.36
N GLU A 28 10.93 36.81 -25.83
CA GLU A 28 10.52 38.01 -26.60
C GLU A 28 10.81 39.33 -25.84
N ASN A 29 11.08 39.28 -24.52
CA ASN A 29 11.64 40.41 -23.76
C ASN A 29 12.76 39.93 -22.82
N GLN A 30 14.03 40.17 -23.19
CA GLN A 30 15.21 39.73 -22.44
C GLN A 30 15.62 40.72 -21.34
N GLU A 31 14.71 41.06 -20.43
CA GLU A 31 15.05 41.65 -19.11
C GLU A 31 14.83 40.63 -17.98
N GLY A 32 15.03 39.34 -18.28
CA GLY A 32 14.89 38.27 -17.28
C GLY A 32 16.03 38.31 -16.26
N VAL A 33 15.75 38.76 -15.04
CA VAL A 33 16.66 38.60 -13.90
C VAL A 33 16.78 37.11 -13.60
N ALA A 34 18.01 36.59 -13.56
CA ALA A 34 18.27 35.21 -13.17
C ALA A 34 17.82 34.97 -11.72
N ALA A 35 16.69 34.30 -11.53
CA ALA A 35 16.21 33.90 -10.21
C ALA A 35 16.91 32.61 -9.77
N GLN A 36 17.52 32.63 -8.58
CA GLN A 36 18.00 31.40 -7.93
C GLN A 36 16.81 30.70 -7.28
N ILE A 37 16.29 29.67 -7.95
CA ILE A 37 15.23 28.83 -7.41
C ILE A 37 15.88 27.60 -6.77
N LYS A 38 15.64 27.41 -5.47
CA LYS A 38 16.03 26.17 -4.79
C LYS A 38 15.06 25.07 -5.17
N PHE A 39 15.61 23.89 -5.45
CA PHE A 39 14.82 22.68 -5.72
C PHE A 39 14.89 21.75 -4.52
N ALA A 40 13.77 21.12 -4.16
CA ALA A 40 13.78 19.96 -3.28
C ALA A 40 14.79 18.92 -3.77
N ALA A 41 15.52 18.30 -2.85
CA ALA A 41 16.39 17.19 -3.17
C ALA A 41 15.56 16.00 -3.69
N LEU A 42 16.09 15.32 -4.72
CA LEU A 42 15.64 13.97 -5.02
C LEU A 42 16.23 13.05 -3.96
N ALA A 43 15.40 12.17 -3.42
CA ALA A 43 15.73 11.36 -2.27
C ALA A 43 15.25 9.91 -2.42
N LYS A 44 15.69 9.08 -1.48
CA LYS A 44 15.33 7.67 -1.35
C LYS A 44 14.19 7.52 -0.36
N TYR A 45 13.13 6.87 -0.78
CA TYR A 45 11.96 6.59 0.05
C TYR A 45 11.86 5.08 0.25
N GLU A 46 11.55 4.63 1.45
CA GLU A 46 11.31 3.21 1.73
C GLU A 46 9.82 2.93 1.62
N VAL A 47 9.44 2.10 0.65
CA VAL A 47 8.06 1.62 0.50
C VAL A 47 7.93 0.29 1.21
N ASN A 48 6.91 0.17 2.04
CA ASN A 48 6.50 -1.06 2.70
C ASN A 48 5.11 -1.45 2.21
N VAL A 49 4.94 -2.71 1.84
CA VAL A 49 3.64 -3.32 1.55
C VAL A 49 3.58 -4.68 2.23
N ARG A 50 2.49 -4.97 2.92
CA ARG A 50 2.40 -6.21 3.71
C ARG A 50 0.98 -6.67 3.93
N SER A 51 0.85 -7.98 4.08
CA SER A 51 -0.38 -8.67 4.42
C SER A 51 -0.31 -9.25 5.82
N PHE A 52 -1.38 -9.08 6.59
CA PHE A 52 -1.47 -9.54 7.96
C PHE A 52 -2.88 -10.01 8.31
N HIS A 53 -2.99 -10.92 9.27
CA HIS A 53 -4.27 -11.33 9.82
C HIS A 53 -4.52 -10.65 11.17
N PRO A 54 -5.57 -9.83 11.34
CA PRO A 54 -5.69 -8.99 12.53
C PRO A 54 -5.97 -9.77 13.81
N ASN A 55 -6.66 -10.90 13.70
CA ASN A 55 -7.09 -11.69 14.86
C ASN A 55 -5.97 -12.55 15.44
N ARG A 56 -6.16 -13.03 16.67
CA ARG A 56 -5.23 -13.99 17.32
C ARG A 56 -5.15 -15.31 16.56
N GLN A 57 -6.28 -15.73 16.04
CA GLN A 57 -6.41 -16.86 15.14
C GLN A 57 -7.31 -16.46 13.97
N PHE A 58 -7.17 -17.17 12.86
CA PHE A 58 -8.06 -17.03 11.72
C PHE A 58 -9.49 -17.39 12.13
N GLU A 59 -10.45 -16.94 11.34
CA GLU A 59 -11.86 -17.32 11.53
C GLU A 59 -12.04 -18.84 11.42
N ARG A 60 -13.20 -19.35 11.84
CA ARG A 60 -13.52 -20.79 11.76
C ARG A 60 -13.26 -21.39 10.37
N LYS A 61 -13.56 -20.66 9.30
CA LYS A 61 -13.31 -21.08 7.90
C LYS A 61 -11.84 -20.99 7.48
N GLY A 62 -11.03 -20.28 8.24
CA GLY A 62 -9.57 -20.31 8.16
C GLY A 62 -8.92 -21.30 9.12
N PHE A 63 -9.65 -22.31 9.57
CA PHE A 63 -9.12 -23.43 10.37
C PHE A 63 -8.35 -23.03 11.63
N ARG A 64 -8.58 -21.82 12.17
CA ARG A 64 -7.94 -21.36 13.41
C ARG A 64 -6.41 -21.32 13.38
N PHE A 65 -5.79 -21.13 12.21
CA PHE A 65 -4.36 -20.80 12.12
C PHE A 65 -4.04 -19.57 12.96
N HIS A 66 -2.82 -19.45 13.48
CA HIS A 66 -2.46 -18.26 14.23
C HIS A 66 -2.45 -17.03 13.31
N GLY A 67 -2.89 -15.90 13.84
CA GLY A 67 -2.81 -14.60 13.17
C GLY A 67 -1.79 -13.67 13.79
N ASP A 68 -1.79 -12.42 13.37
CA ASP A 68 -0.84 -11.38 13.79
C ASP A 68 -1.31 -10.61 15.03
N ASN A 69 -2.58 -10.73 15.45
CA ASN A 69 -3.10 -10.12 16.68
C ASN A 69 -2.80 -8.61 16.81
N ARG A 70 -2.95 -7.86 15.72
CA ARG A 70 -2.67 -6.42 15.65
C ARG A 70 -3.63 -5.68 14.72
N GLY A 71 -3.72 -4.36 14.92
CA GLY A 71 -4.34 -3.44 13.96
C GLY A 71 -3.38 -3.04 12.83
N PHE A 72 -3.81 -2.06 12.04
CA PHE A 72 -2.95 -1.40 11.05
C PHE A 72 -1.79 -0.67 11.73
N SER A 73 -0.65 -0.55 11.05
CA SER A 73 0.56 0.01 11.65
C SER A 73 1.51 0.63 10.62
N LEU A 74 2.22 1.69 11.03
CA LEU A 74 3.35 2.30 10.32
C LEU A 74 4.71 1.82 10.86
N GLY A 75 4.72 0.88 11.81
CA GLY A 75 5.95 0.32 12.35
C GLY A 75 6.63 -0.61 11.37
N GLU A 76 7.96 -0.73 11.48
CA GLU A 76 8.78 -1.63 10.67
C GLU A 76 8.34 -3.09 10.85
N SER A 77 8.20 -3.82 9.73
CA SER A 77 7.80 -5.22 9.78
C SER A 77 8.81 -6.06 10.55
N TRP A 78 8.31 -7.02 11.33
CA TRP A 78 9.15 -8.00 12.00
C TRP A 78 9.91 -8.87 10.99
N VAL A 79 11.21 -9.05 11.25
CA VAL A 79 12.12 -9.98 10.57
C VAL A 79 12.65 -10.91 11.66
N GLY A 80 12.62 -12.23 11.45
CA GLY A 80 12.98 -13.22 12.47
C GLY A 80 14.27 -12.92 13.25
N GLY A 81 14.27 -13.14 14.58
CA GLY A 81 15.40 -12.89 15.48
C GLY A 81 14.98 -12.56 16.92
N ASP A 82 15.95 -12.47 17.85
CA ASP A 82 15.74 -12.19 19.28
C ASP A 82 15.29 -10.75 19.60
N ASP A 83 15.47 -9.80 18.67
CA ASP A 83 15.13 -8.38 18.86
C ASP A 83 13.66 -8.04 18.49
N SER A 84 12.76 -8.99 18.75
CA SER A 84 11.36 -9.02 18.30
C SER A 84 10.39 -8.17 19.13
N LYS A 85 10.86 -7.48 20.18
CA LYS A 85 9.96 -6.81 21.13
C LYS A 85 9.34 -5.55 20.53
N GLY A 86 8.07 -5.66 20.13
CA GLY A 86 7.20 -4.53 19.79
C GLY A 86 7.06 -4.21 18.31
N ARG A 87 7.67 -4.97 17.39
CA ARG A 87 7.48 -4.77 15.95
C ARG A 87 6.23 -5.49 15.43
N PRO A 88 5.46 -4.88 14.51
CA PRO A 88 4.29 -5.53 13.90
C PRO A 88 4.69 -6.76 13.06
N THR A 89 4.07 -7.90 13.34
CA THR A 89 4.21 -9.13 12.53
C THR A 89 3.39 -9.04 11.25
N SER A 90 3.73 -9.82 10.22
CA SER A 90 2.93 -9.90 9.00
C SER A 90 3.04 -11.29 8.40
N ARG A 91 1.98 -11.76 7.75
CA ARG A 91 2.00 -13.03 7.01
C ARG A 91 3.07 -12.95 5.92
N ILE A 92 3.01 -11.96 5.05
CA ILE A 92 4.07 -11.66 4.09
C ILE A 92 4.25 -10.15 4.04
N TRP A 93 5.50 -9.69 3.94
CA TRP A 93 5.81 -8.30 3.67
C TRP A 93 6.90 -8.17 2.62
N GLN A 94 6.87 -7.05 1.92
CA GLN A 94 7.88 -6.62 0.98
C GLN A 94 8.25 -5.17 1.28
N ARG A 95 9.55 -4.89 1.24
CA ARG A 95 10.12 -3.57 1.47
C ARG A 95 11.13 -3.27 0.38
N TYR A 96 11.13 -2.04 -0.11
CA TYR A 96 12.12 -1.61 -1.10
C TYR A 96 12.36 -0.11 -1.04
N ILE A 97 13.52 0.29 -1.54
CA ILE A 97 13.93 1.66 -1.72
C ILE A 97 13.49 2.14 -3.10
N LEU A 98 12.66 3.17 -3.11
CA LEU A 98 12.31 3.96 -4.28
C LEU A 98 13.22 5.18 -4.34
N ASP A 99 14.25 5.10 -5.17
CA ASP A 99 15.16 6.23 -5.43
C ASP A 99 14.55 7.17 -6.47
N THR A 100 14.11 8.36 -6.05
CA THR A 100 13.57 9.35 -7.00
C THR A 100 14.62 9.94 -7.93
N ASN A 101 15.93 9.70 -7.69
CA ASN A 101 17.00 10.09 -8.60
C ASN A 101 17.26 9.07 -9.72
N LEU A 102 16.52 7.96 -9.76
CA LEU A 102 16.68 6.92 -10.77
C LEU A 102 16.52 7.49 -12.20
N MET A 103 17.34 7.01 -13.13
CA MET A 103 17.39 7.51 -14.51
C MET A 103 16.96 6.48 -15.56
N VAL A 104 16.76 5.22 -15.16
CA VAL A 104 16.51 4.10 -16.07
C VAL A 104 15.26 3.33 -15.64
N THR A 105 14.57 2.74 -16.60
CA THR A 105 13.50 1.77 -16.34
C THR A 105 14.08 0.35 -16.26
N GLY A 106 13.29 -0.61 -15.78
CA GLY A 106 13.67 -2.02 -15.75
C GLY A 106 13.42 -2.71 -14.42
N ALA A 107 13.73 -4.01 -14.38
CA ALA A 107 13.61 -4.83 -13.19
C ALA A 107 14.71 -4.49 -12.18
N LEU A 108 14.31 -4.16 -10.96
CA LEU A 108 15.20 -3.90 -9.83
C LEU A 108 15.23 -5.06 -8.83
N THR A 109 14.53 -6.17 -9.09
CA THR A 109 14.37 -7.32 -8.18
C THR A 109 15.68 -7.87 -7.57
N LYS A 110 16.82 -7.70 -8.25
CA LYS A 110 18.15 -8.13 -7.77
C LYS A 110 19.14 -6.96 -7.65
N SER A 111 18.69 -5.73 -7.82
CA SER A 111 19.54 -4.55 -7.74
C SER A 111 19.81 -4.20 -6.29
N THR A 112 21.08 -4.01 -5.94
CA THR A 112 21.53 -3.45 -4.67
C THR A 112 20.98 -2.05 -4.42
N ASP A 113 20.59 -1.32 -5.48
CA ASP A 113 20.06 0.04 -5.34
C ASP A 113 18.63 0.06 -4.78
N SER A 114 17.90 -1.04 -4.96
CA SER A 114 16.51 -1.15 -4.50
C SER A 114 16.36 -1.74 -3.11
N ASN A 115 17.38 -2.42 -2.57
CA ASN A 115 17.29 -3.18 -1.32
C ASN A 115 15.94 -3.91 -1.16
N LEU A 116 15.52 -4.64 -2.20
CA LEU A 116 14.27 -5.38 -2.17
C LEU A 116 14.39 -6.50 -1.13
N GLU A 117 13.64 -6.38 -0.05
CA GLU A 117 13.59 -7.33 1.04
C GLU A 117 12.19 -7.90 1.19
N GLN A 118 12.12 -9.17 1.54
CA GLN A 118 10.88 -9.90 1.75
C GLN A 118 11.07 -10.86 2.91
N ALA A 119 10.06 -10.98 3.77
CA ALA A 119 9.98 -12.07 4.71
C ALA A 119 8.53 -12.39 5.05
N SER A 120 8.35 -13.50 5.74
CA SER A 120 7.06 -14.00 6.18
C SER A 120 7.11 -14.36 7.66
N ASN A 121 5.98 -14.20 8.34
CA ASN A 121 5.71 -14.88 9.60
C ASN A 121 4.72 -16.02 9.29
N PRO A 122 5.18 -17.25 9.02
CA PRO A 122 4.30 -18.34 8.63
C PRO A 122 3.48 -18.88 9.80
N SER A 123 2.28 -19.37 9.53
CA SER A 123 1.48 -20.07 10.53
C SER A 123 1.90 -21.52 10.70
N ASP A 124 2.76 -21.79 11.68
CA ASP A 124 3.25 -23.14 12.03
C ASP A 124 2.29 -23.96 12.93
N SER A 125 1.22 -23.33 13.40
CA SER A 125 0.29 -23.85 14.41
C SER A 125 -1.12 -23.91 13.82
N GLY A 126 -1.42 -25.02 13.16
CA GLY A 126 -2.80 -25.44 12.91
C GLY A 126 -3.50 -25.88 14.22
N PRO A 127 -4.79 -26.28 14.17
CA PRO A 127 -5.51 -26.82 15.31
C PRO A 127 -4.70 -27.89 16.06
N GLY A 128 -4.84 -27.99 17.38
CA GLY A 128 -4.00 -28.89 18.21
C GLY A 128 -3.93 -30.35 17.71
N LEU A 129 -5.02 -30.86 17.11
CA LEU A 129 -5.07 -32.19 16.47
C LEU A 129 -4.08 -32.35 15.30
N TRP A 130 -3.72 -31.29 14.60
CA TRP A 130 -2.81 -31.33 13.44
C TRP A 130 -1.36 -31.56 13.85
N SER A 131 -0.99 -31.19 15.08
CA SER A 131 0.31 -31.53 15.66
C SER A 131 0.48 -33.04 15.89
N ILE A 132 -0.64 -33.77 16.02
CA ILE A 132 -0.68 -35.22 16.25
C ILE A 132 -0.51 -36.00 14.92
N PHE A 133 -0.91 -35.40 13.78
CA PHE A 133 -0.86 -36.05 12.46
C PHE A 133 0.41 -35.74 11.66
N GLY A 134 1.44 -35.20 12.29
CA GLY A 134 2.83 -35.33 11.81
C GLY A 134 3.11 -34.77 10.41
N SER A 135 3.08 -33.46 10.23
CA SER A 135 4.13 -32.73 9.49
C SER A 135 3.87 -31.23 9.57
N ARG A 136 4.63 -30.53 10.42
CA ARG A 136 4.75 -29.08 10.27
C ARG A 136 5.52 -28.81 8.98
N GLU A 137 5.07 -27.84 8.19
CA GLU A 137 5.84 -27.42 7.03
C GLU A 137 7.13 -26.74 7.47
N ASP A 138 8.23 -27.08 6.79
CA ASP A 138 9.50 -26.40 7.01
C ASP A 138 9.56 -25.16 6.13
N TYR A 139 9.02 -24.06 6.65
CA TYR A 139 9.02 -22.78 5.96
C TYR A 139 10.42 -22.24 5.66
N LYS A 140 11.51 -22.82 6.21
CA LYS A 140 12.88 -22.43 5.85
C LYS A 140 13.27 -22.88 4.44
N LYS A 141 12.53 -23.82 3.84
CA LYS A 141 12.78 -24.24 2.46
C LYS A 141 12.44 -23.13 1.49
N LYS A 142 13.28 -22.98 0.46
CA LYS A 142 13.16 -21.94 -0.56
C LYS A 142 11.78 -21.92 -1.26
N GLU A 143 11.15 -23.08 -1.44
CA GLU A 143 9.82 -23.23 -2.04
C GLU A 143 8.68 -22.58 -1.23
N PHE A 144 8.86 -22.40 0.09
CA PHE A 144 7.88 -21.78 0.99
C PHE A 144 8.27 -20.36 1.41
N GLN A 145 9.45 -19.89 1.02
CA GLN A 145 9.87 -18.52 1.27
C GLN A 145 9.10 -17.57 0.36
N PRO A 146 8.76 -16.37 0.85
CA PRO A 146 8.13 -15.36 0.01
C PRO A 146 9.11 -14.94 -1.08
N HIS A 147 8.53 -14.55 -2.20
CA HIS A 147 9.24 -14.05 -3.36
C HIS A 147 8.50 -12.83 -3.90
N GLY A 148 9.16 -12.04 -4.72
CA GLY A 148 8.57 -10.82 -5.22
C GLY A 148 9.44 -10.13 -6.24
N THR A 149 8.84 -9.16 -6.92
CA THR A 149 9.48 -8.40 -7.98
C THR A 149 9.29 -6.91 -7.74
N LEU A 150 10.21 -6.12 -8.28
CA LEU A 150 10.10 -4.69 -8.40
C LEU A 150 10.55 -4.28 -9.79
N VAL A 151 9.70 -3.54 -10.50
CA VAL A 151 9.97 -3.05 -11.85
C VAL A 151 9.65 -1.57 -11.90
N VAL A 152 10.60 -0.78 -12.39
CA VAL A 152 10.38 0.62 -12.72
C VAL A 152 9.92 0.69 -14.16
N THR A 153 8.65 1.02 -14.37
CA THR A 153 8.01 1.01 -15.69
C THR A 153 8.13 2.34 -16.40
N GLN A 154 8.32 3.44 -15.65
CA GLN A 154 8.45 4.77 -16.22
C GLN A 154 9.38 5.62 -15.37
N VAL A 155 10.26 6.36 -16.03
CA VAL A 155 11.04 7.46 -15.47
C VAL A 155 10.91 8.63 -16.43
N ASN A 156 10.49 9.79 -15.93
CA ASN A 156 10.37 10.99 -16.72
C ASN A 156 10.92 12.20 -15.94
N THR A 157 11.48 13.16 -16.66
CA THR A 157 12.03 14.40 -16.09
C THR A 157 11.66 15.54 -17.04
N PRO A 158 10.38 15.98 -17.04
CA PRO A 158 9.89 16.97 -17.99
C PRO A 158 10.76 18.24 -18.03
N HIS A 159 11.22 18.67 -16.86
CA HIS A 159 12.19 19.74 -16.67
C HIS A 159 12.88 19.58 -15.31
N GLY A 160 13.92 20.38 -15.04
CA GLY A 160 14.73 20.24 -13.81
C GLY A 160 13.98 20.37 -12.48
N GLY A 161 12.81 21.02 -12.51
CA GLY A 161 11.91 21.19 -11.37
C GLY A 161 10.99 20.00 -11.10
N GLN A 162 10.91 19.01 -12.01
CA GLN A 162 9.99 17.87 -11.87
C GLN A 162 10.68 16.54 -12.10
N LYS A 163 10.25 15.53 -11.35
CA LYS A 163 10.68 14.14 -11.52
C LYS A 163 9.51 13.20 -11.35
N GLU A 164 9.35 12.28 -12.28
CA GLU A 164 8.26 11.31 -12.28
C GLU A 164 8.82 9.89 -12.33
N LEU A 165 8.25 9.00 -11.50
CA LEU A 165 8.56 7.58 -11.50
C LEU A 165 7.26 6.78 -11.39
N ARG A 166 7.18 5.68 -12.14
CA ARG A 166 6.14 4.66 -11.97
C ARG A 166 6.80 3.31 -11.69
N THR A 167 6.36 2.64 -10.64
CA THR A 167 6.85 1.33 -10.22
C THR A 167 5.71 0.35 -10.08
N LYS A 168 5.97 -0.90 -10.46
CA LYS A 168 5.12 -2.05 -10.15
C LYS A 168 5.92 -3.00 -9.28
N SER A 169 5.38 -3.32 -8.13
CA SER A 169 5.91 -4.33 -7.23
C SER A 169 4.89 -5.44 -7.03
N TRP A 170 5.39 -6.63 -6.71
CA TRP A 170 4.57 -7.78 -6.40
C TRP A 170 5.27 -8.63 -5.35
N TYR A 171 4.52 -9.22 -4.44
CA TYR A 171 4.99 -10.34 -3.63
C TYR A 171 3.99 -11.48 -3.63
N GLY A 172 4.54 -12.68 -3.50
CA GLY A 172 3.87 -13.97 -3.46
C GLY A 172 4.47 -14.86 -2.38
N GLY A 173 3.72 -15.82 -1.84
CA GLY A 173 4.27 -16.87 -0.99
C GLY A 173 3.24 -17.70 -0.24
N ILE A 174 3.65 -18.89 0.19
CA ILE A 174 2.82 -19.80 0.99
C ILE A 174 3.06 -19.46 2.47
N ASN A 175 1.99 -19.06 3.18
CA ASN A 175 2.12 -18.65 4.58
C ASN A 175 1.59 -19.68 5.60
N PHE A 176 0.65 -20.52 5.23
CA PHE A 176 0.08 -21.58 6.06
C PHE A 176 -0.25 -22.75 5.15
N ALA A 177 -0.01 -23.98 5.58
CA ALA A 177 -0.32 -25.16 4.78
C ALA A 177 -1.35 -26.03 5.51
N PHE A 178 -2.32 -26.57 4.77
CA PHE A 178 -3.31 -27.46 5.36
C PHE A 178 -2.71 -28.84 5.67
N LEU A 179 -3.34 -29.56 6.60
CA LEU A 179 -2.98 -30.95 6.87
C LEU A 179 -3.04 -31.75 5.56
N MET A 180 -2.06 -32.62 5.33
CA MET A 180 -1.89 -33.37 4.08
C MET A 180 -1.56 -32.53 2.85
N SER A 181 -1.15 -31.26 2.99
CA SER A 181 -0.69 -30.40 1.88
C SER A 181 0.31 -31.10 0.96
N LYS A 182 1.37 -31.69 1.52
CA LYS A 182 2.40 -32.43 0.78
C LYS A 182 1.90 -33.71 0.11
N PRO A 183 1.19 -34.62 0.80
CA PRO A 183 0.55 -35.76 0.15
C PRO A 183 -0.38 -35.36 -0.99
N ILE A 184 -1.20 -34.33 -0.79
CA ILE A 184 -2.13 -33.81 -1.80
C ILE A 184 -1.33 -33.23 -2.96
N GLU A 185 -0.34 -32.37 -2.72
CA GLU A 185 0.55 -31.81 -3.74
C GLU A 185 1.23 -32.89 -4.59
N LYS A 186 1.68 -33.99 -3.98
CA LYS A 186 2.24 -35.13 -4.72
C LYS A 186 1.24 -35.86 -5.60
N VAL A 187 -0.06 -35.81 -5.27
CA VAL A 187 -1.13 -36.50 -5.99
C VAL A 187 -1.76 -35.62 -7.06
N ILE A 188 -2.01 -34.33 -6.76
CA ILE A 188 -2.72 -33.39 -7.65
C ILE A 188 -1.81 -32.30 -8.24
N GLY A 189 -0.52 -32.28 -7.91
CA GLY A 189 0.46 -31.31 -8.42
C GLY A 189 0.33 -29.91 -7.83
N THR A 190 -0.52 -29.70 -6.82
CA THR A 190 -0.75 -28.41 -6.16
C THR A 190 -1.05 -28.55 -4.67
N THR A 191 -0.60 -27.57 -3.87
CA THR A 191 -0.93 -27.49 -2.43
C THR A 191 -2.37 -26.99 -2.23
N PRO A 192 -3.12 -27.50 -1.23
CA PRO A 192 -4.46 -27.02 -0.89
C PRO A 192 -4.48 -25.62 -0.26
N VAL A 193 -3.33 -24.94 -0.16
CA VAL A 193 -3.28 -23.51 0.19
C VAL A 193 -2.52 -22.76 -0.89
N PRO A 194 -3.16 -21.81 -1.60
CA PRO A 194 -2.50 -21.04 -2.64
C PRO A 194 -1.46 -20.07 -2.08
N SER A 195 -0.62 -19.55 -2.98
CA SER A 195 0.19 -18.37 -2.71
C SER A 195 -0.72 -17.20 -2.32
N LEU A 196 -0.26 -16.40 -1.36
CA LEU A 196 -0.81 -15.08 -1.11
C LEU A 196 -0.08 -14.09 -2.03
N ASP A 197 -0.82 -13.50 -2.96
CA ASP A 197 -0.33 -12.60 -3.99
C ASP A 197 -0.86 -11.17 -3.82
N VAL A 198 0.05 -10.19 -3.80
CA VAL A 198 -0.31 -8.76 -3.81
C VAL A 198 0.54 -8.02 -4.82
N PHE A 199 -0.12 -7.21 -5.63
CA PHE A 199 0.46 -6.30 -6.61
C PHE A 199 0.25 -4.86 -6.17
N ASN A 200 1.28 -4.04 -6.29
CA ASN A 200 1.25 -2.64 -5.92
C ASN A 200 1.86 -1.80 -7.05
N GLU A 201 1.09 -0.85 -7.55
CA GLU A 201 1.52 0.14 -8.52
C GLU A 201 1.59 1.50 -7.82
N ILE A 202 2.75 2.14 -7.88
CA ILE A 202 2.98 3.47 -7.34
C ILE A 202 3.46 4.36 -8.46
N TRP A 203 2.83 5.51 -8.62
CA TRP A 203 3.33 6.62 -9.42
C TRP A 203 3.61 7.80 -8.51
N ILE A 204 4.82 8.35 -8.60
CA ILE A 204 5.25 9.52 -7.86
C ILE A 204 5.67 10.59 -8.84
N LYS A 205 5.20 11.82 -8.59
CA LYS A 205 5.74 13.04 -9.20
C LYS A 205 6.20 13.99 -8.11
N VAL A 206 7.51 14.26 -8.10
CA VAL A 206 8.14 15.25 -7.22
C VAL A 206 8.15 16.60 -7.93
N GLU A 207 7.38 17.56 -7.42
CA GLU A 207 7.47 18.97 -7.80
C GLU A 207 8.44 19.67 -6.84
N ARG A 208 9.62 19.98 -7.37
CA ARG A 208 10.76 20.42 -6.59
C ARG A 208 10.77 21.92 -6.33
N VAL A 209 9.98 22.71 -7.08
CA VAL A 209 9.86 24.16 -6.90
C VAL A 209 8.78 24.49 -5.88
N ASN A 210 7.58 23.92 -6.07
CA ASN A 210 6.45 24.15 -5.18
C ASN A 210 6.44 23.24 -3.94
N LEU A 211 7.46 22.38 -3.81
CA LEU A 211 7.70 21.53 -2.65
C LEU A 211 6.51 20.63 -2.31
N TYR A 212 6.04 19.87 -3.30
CA TYR A 212 5.06 18.81 -3.07
C TYR A 212 5.39 17.53 -3.84
N MET A 213 4.86 16.42 -3.35
CA MET A 213 4.90 15.13 -4.00
C MET A 213 3.48 14.67 -4.28
N ASP A 214 3.19 14.41 -5.54
CA ASP A 214 1.97 13.72 -5.99
C ASP A 214 2.22 12.22 -5.97
N ILE A 215 1.33 11.46 -5.34
CA ILE A 215 1.40 10.00 -5.22
C ILE A 215 0.07 9.40 -5.68
N LEU A 216 0.13 8.50 -6.64
CA LEU A 216 -0.95 7.57 -6.98
C LEU A 216 -0.52 6.18 -6.52
N SER A 217 -1.33 5.54 -5.67
CA SER A 217 -1.12 4.17 -5.23
C SER A 217 -2.32 3.33 -5.63
N LEU A 218 -2.09 2.25 -6.37
CA LEU A 218 -3.09 1.25 -6.74
C LEU A 218 -2.60 -0.11 -6.24
N THR A 219 -3.39 -0.77 -5.40
CA THR A 219 -3.05 -2.12 -4.91
C THR A 219 -4.20 -3.06 -5.14
N TYR A 220 -3.86 -4.25 -5.62
CA TYR A 220 -4.78 -5.33 -5.92
C TYR A 220 -4.09 -6.66 -5.67
N GLY A 221 -4.85 -7.71 -5.50
CA GLY A 221 -4.27 -9.01 -5.15
C GLY A 221 -5.33 -10.00 -4.72
N ASP A 222 -4.93 -10.87 -3.81
CA ASP A 222 -5.86 -11.72 -3.10
C ASP A 222 -6.77 -10.92 -2.17
N GLY A 223 -8.01 -11.40 -1.99
CA GLY A 223 -8.97 -10.72 -1.13
C GLY A 223 -8.65 -10.85 0.36
N PHE A 224 -7.75 -11.76 0.71
CA PHE A 224 -7.43 -12.19 2.06
C PHE A 224 -5.91 -12.36 2.23
N PRO A 225 -5.31 -11.98 3.39
CA PRO A 225 -5.91 -11.39 4.57
C PRO A 225 -5.99 -9.85 4.44
N ASN A 226 -5.84 -9.09 5.54
CA ASN A 226 -5.75 -7.63 5.45
C ASN A 226 -4.43 -7.24 4.79
N CYS A 227 -4.41 -6.11 4.09
CA CYS A 227 -3.21 -5.59 3.42
C CYS A 227 -3.04 -4.10 3.76
N GLU A 228 -1.80 -3.65 3.91
CA GLU A 228 -1.48 -2.25 4.15
C GLU A 228 -0.20 -1.86 3.43
N SER A 229 -0.09 -0.57 3.08
CA SER A 229 1.13 -0.01 2.52
C SER A 229 1.37 1.40 3.01
N PHE A 230 2.65 1.72 3.19
CA PHE A 230 3.11 3.05 3.58
C PHE A 230 4.48 3.33 2.96
N VAL A 231 4.81 4.61 2.89
CA VAL A 231 6.11 5.11 2.45
C VAL A 231 6.77 5.89 3.58
N LYS A 232 8.08 5.71 3.74
CA LYS A 232 8.93 6.40 4.71
C LYS A 232 9.93 7.30 3.97
N ASP A 233 10.04 8.54 4.39
CA ASP A 233 10.98 9.51 3.82
C ASP A 233 12.40 9.35 4.42
N PRO A 234 13.40 10.12 3.94
CA PRO A 234 14.77 10.05 4.46
C PRO A 234 14.93 10.45 5.94
N ALA A 235 14.04 11.29 6.47
CA ALA A 235 14.02 11.70 7.87
C ALA A 235 13.28 10.69 8.77
N GLY A 236 12.67 9.66 8.19
CA GLY A 236 11.92 8.63 8.88
C GLY A 236 10.44 8.95 9.12
N ASN A 237 9.93 10.05 8.56
CA ASN A 237 8.49 10.31 8.58
C ASN A 237 7.76 9.31 7.68
N THR A 238 6.55 8.92 8.08
CA THR A 238 5.76 7.92 7.39
C THR A 238 4.44 8.47 6.87
N LEU A 239 3.97 7.89 5.77
CA LEU A 239 2.70 8.22 5.13
C LEU A 239 2.03 6.94 4.63
N PHE A 240 0.80 6.67 5.07
CA PHE A 240 0.01 5.57 4.51
C PHE A 240 -0.28 5.80 3.03
N LEU A 241 -0.08 4.76 2.23
CA LEU A 241 -0.51 4.69 0.84
C LEU A 241 -1.90 4.06 0.72
N GLY A 242 -2.27 3.17 1.65
CA GLY A 242 -3.61 2.61 1.74
C GLY A 242 -3.72 1.43 2.70
N SER A 243 -4.95 0.97 2.89
CA SER A 243 -5.29 -0.15 3.78
C SER A 243 -6.47 -0.93 3.20
N HIS A 244 -6.46 -2.24 3.37
CA HIS A 244 -7.49 -3.19 2.97
C HIS A 244 -7.88 -4.06 4.15
N VAL A 245 -9.18 -4.25 4.34
CA VAL A 245 -9.70 -5.24 5.27
C VAL A 245 -10.22 -6.41 4.45
N ARG A 246 -9.82 -7.62 4.84
CA ARG A 246 -10.02 -8.84 4.05
C ARG A 246 -11.49 -9.06 3.68
N ILE A 247 -11.70 -9.52 2.46
CA ILE A 247 -12.96 -10.06 1.96
C ILE A 247 -12.86 -11.58 1.86
N GLY A 248 -13.96 -12.24 2.17
CA GLY A 248 -14.06 -13.69 2.18
C GLY A 248 -13.21 -14.37 3.26
N ASP A 249 -12.73 -15.56 2.93
CA ASP A 249 -12.04 -16.49 3.83
C ASP A 249 -10.80 -17.08 3.12
N PRO A 250 -9.77 -17.55 3.85
CA PRO A 250 -8.54 -18.04 3.22
C PRO A 250 -8.78 -19.27 2.33
N SER A 251 -9.77 -20.11 2.67
CA SER A 251 -10.13 -21.30 1.90
C SER A 251 -10.77 -20.98 0.55
N THR A 252 -11.20 -19.73 0.32
CA THR A 252 -11.99 -19.32 -0.84
C THR A 252 -11.35 -18.18 -1.64
N HIS A 253 -10.59 -17.30 -0.99
CA HIS A 253 -10.13 -16.02 -1.58
C HIS A 253 -8.63 -15.93 -1.84
N LEU A 254 -7.91 -17.04 -1.67
CA LEU A 254 -6.55 -17.22 -2.15
C LEU A 254 -6.51 -17.95 -3.51
N TRP A 255 -7.63 -18.52 -3.95
CA TRP A 255 -7.68 -19.35 -5.16
C TRP A 255 -8.04 -18.55 -6.41
N ASN A 256 -7.38 -18.90 -7.53
CA ASN A 256 -7.73 -18.61 -8.94
C ASN A 256 -7.82 -17.15 -9.39
N VAL A 257 -8.05 -16.20 -8.50
CA VAL A 257 -8.17 -14.77 -8.82
C VAL A 257 -7.30 -13.98 -7.86
N ASN A 258 -6.27 -13.31 -8.36
CA ASN A 258 -5.36 -12.47 -7.58
C ASN A 258 -5.34 -11.01 -8.09
N LYS A 259 -6.47 -10.56 -8.64
CA LYS A 259 -6.65 -9.21 -9.21
C LYS A 259 -7.78 -8.44 -8.54
N ARG A 260 -8.13 -8.78 -7.30
CA ARG A 260 -9.18 -8.07 -6.57
C ARG A 260 -8.67 -6.70 -6.18
N LEU A 261 -9.43 -5.65 -6.50
CA LEU A 261 -9.12 -4.30 -6.04
C LEU A 261 -9.08 -4.28 -4.51
N MET A 262 -8.03 -3.71 -3.94
CA MET A 262 -7.91 -3.49 -2.49
C MET A 262 -8.11 -2.00 -2.18
N TRP A 263 -7.27 -1.16 -2.76
CA TRP A 263 -7.44 0.29 -2.72
C TRP A 263 -6.83 0.96 -3.95
N ALA A 264 -7.27 2.19 -4.20
CA ALA A 264 -6.59 3.09 -5.10
C ALA A 264 -6.72 4.54 -4.59
N ASN A 265 -5.59 5.20 -4.35
CA ASN A 265 -5.54 6.51 -3.73
C ASN A 265 -4.69 7.47 -4.57
N THR A 266 -5.14 8.73 -4.62
CA THR A 266 -4.43 9.83 -5.28
C THR A 266 -4.28 10.97 -4.28
N ILE A 267 -3.05 11.19 -3.81
CA ILE A 267 -2.75 12.14 -2.73
C ILE A 267 -1.57 13.04 -3.08
N ARG A 268 -1.63 14.30 -2.67
CA ARG A 268 -0.48 15.22 -2.67
C ARG A 268 -0.04 15.45 -1.24
N ILE A 269 1.26 15.35 -0.98
CA ILE A 269 1.88 15.66 0.31
C ILE A 269 2.90 16.78 0.12
N GLU A 270 2.90 17.74 1.04
CA GLU A 270 3.96 18.75 1.14
C GLU A 270 5.32 18.07 1.41
N ILE A 271 6.40 18.58 0.83
CA ILE A 271 7.77 18.14 1.14
C ILE A 271 8.64 19.34 1.53
N ASP A 272 9.77 19.10 2.18
CA ASP A 272 10.78 20.13 2.45
C ASP A 272 11.87 20.18 1.35
N GLU A 273 12.83 21.11 1.47
CA GLU A 273 13.97 21.22 0.55
C GLU A 273 14.85 19.95 0.49
N LYS A 274 14.74 19.05 1.46
CA LYS A 274 15.47 17.78 1.54
C LYS A 274 14.65 16.58 1.04
N GLY A 275 13.39 16.79 0.66
CA GLY A 275 12.47 15.72 0.24
C GLY A 275 11.78 14.99 1.40
N ASN A 276 11.75 15.56 2.60
CA ASN A 276 11.02 14.98 3.73
C ASN A 276 9.55 15.41 3.71
N PHE A 277 8.63 14.55 4.14
CA PHE A 277 7.21 14.83 4.22
C PHE A 277 6.90 15.92 5.25
N GLY A 278 6.22 16.97 4.79
CA GLY A 278 5.57 17.97 5.62
C GLY A 278 4.25 17.48 6.22
N GLN A 279 3.42 18.43 6.67
CA GLN A 279 2.16 18.13 7.34
C GLN A 279 0.94 18.30 6.44
N LYS A 280 0.98 19.17 5.44
CA LYS A 280 -0.19 19.41 4.58
C LYS A 280 -0.37 18.26 3.59
N LEU A 281 -1.58 17.69 3.56
CA LEU A 281 -1.95 16.63 2.65
C LEU A 281 -3.27 16.98 1.94
N TRP A 282 -3.34 16.64 0.66
CA TRP A 282 -4.52 16.80 -0.16
C TRP A 282 -4.91 15.47 -0.77
N VAL A 283 -6.17 15.07 -0.62
CA VAL A 283 -6.72 13.85 -1.20
C VAL A 283 -7.52 14.23 -2.44
N PHE A 284 -7.15 13.68 -3.59
CA PHE A 284 -7.80 13.88 -4.88
C PHE A 284 -8.73 12.71 -5.22
N GLY A 285 -8.37 11.49 -4.78
CA GLY A 285 -9.19 10.31 -4.93
C GLY A 285 -8.88 9.29 -3.84
N GLN A 286 -9.91 8.60 -3.38
CA GLN A 286 -9.79 7.49 -2.43
C GLN A 286 -10.82 6.43 -2.80
N VAL A 287 -10.33 5.26 -3.20
CA VAL A 287 -11.14 4.15 -3.67
C VAL A 287 -10.80 2.93 -2.85
N LEU A 288 -11.82 2.18 -2.45
CA LEU A 288 -11.68 0.90 -1.77
C LEU A 288 -12.41 -0.19 -2.55
N GLY A 289 -11.80 -1.36 -2.62
CA GLY A 289 -12.42 -2.53 -3.24
C GLY A 289 -13.35 -3.24 -2.28
N GLY A 290 -14.56 -3.45 -2.75
CA GLY A 290 -15.61 -4.20 -2.09
C GLY A 290 -16.38 -3.44 -1.01
N SER A 291 -17.53 -4.00 -0.64
CA SER A 291 -18.44 -3.43 0.36
C SER A 291 -17.82 -3.48 1.76
N PRO A 292 -17.87 -2.38 2.52
CA PRO A 292 -17.39 -2.36 3.89
C PRO A 292 -18.25 -3.19 4.84
N SER A 293 -19.52 -3.50 4.50
CA SER A 293 -20.47 -4.20 5.39
C SER A 293 -20.70 -5.66 5.03
N LEU A 294 -20.24 -6.13 3.88
CA LEU A 294 -20.56 -7.46 3.34
C LEU A 294 -19.33 -8.33 3.10
N ARG A 295 -18.25 -8.11 3.85
CA ARG A 295 -16.95 -8.72 3.56
C ARG A 295 -16.96 -10.23 3.59
N GLU A 296 -17.75 -10.84 4.46
CA GLU A 296 -17.87 -12.32 4.55
C GLU A 296 -18.72 -12.96 3.48
N LEU A 297 -19.53 -12.16 2.78
CA LEU A 297 -20.45 -12.63 1.74
C LEU A 297 -19.84 -12.55 0.34
N TYR A 298 -18.60 -12.07 0.23
CA TYR A 298 -17.91 -12.00 -1.05
C TYR A 298 -17.79 -13.38 -1.69
N PRO A 299 -18.13 -13.50 -2.98
CA PRO A 299 -18.06 -14.78 -3.67
C PRO A 299 -16.61 -15.15 -3.98
N THR A 300 -16.36 -16.44 -4.19
CA THR A 300 -15.07 -16.98 -4.65
C THR A 300 -14.70 -16.53 -6.06
N SER A 301 -15.70 -16.33 -6.92
CA SER A 301 -15.56 -15.96 -8.33
C SER A 301 -16.09 -14.54 -8.57
N GLY A 302 -15.49 -13.85 -9.54
CA GLY A 302 -15.99 -12.54 -9.98
C GLY A 302 -17.27 -12.60 -10.81
N GLU A 303 -17.58 -13.76 -11.41
CA GLU A 303 -18.84 -13.99 -12.15
C GLU A 303 -20.08 -13.95 -11.25
N ASP A 304 -19.85 -14.22 -9.96
CA ASP A 304 -20.87 -14.26 -8.93
C ASP A 304 -21.05 -12.90 -8.23
N GLU A 305 -20.16 -11.93 -8.44
CA GLU A 305 -20.38 -10.55 -7.99
C GLU A 305 -21.23 -9.82 -9.05
N THR A 306 -22.19 -9.01 -8.60
CA THR A 306 -22.90 -8.07 -9.47
C THR A 306 -22.95 -6.72 -8.77
N CYS A 307 -22.22 -5.77 -9.36
CA CYS A 307 -22.05 -4.40 -8.89
C CYS A 307 -23.13 -3.54 -9.54
N MET A 308 -24.17 -3.17 -8.80
CA MET A 308 -25.18 -2.23 -9.30
C MET A 308 -24.71 -0.80 -9.01
N ILE A 309 -24.48 -0.01 -10.05
CA ILE A 309 -24.13 1.41 -9.88
C ILE A 309 -25.35 2.12 -9.31
N ALA A 310 -25.29 2.48 -8.03
CA ALA A 310 -26.40 3.13 -7.36
C ALA A 310 -26.48 4.62 -7.74
N SER A 311 -27.66 5.08 -8.15
CA SER A 311 -27.97 6.49 -8.41
C SER A 311 -28.48 7.25 -7.16
N GLY A 312 -28.28 6.71 -5.95
CA GLY A 312 -28.76 7.29 -4.69
C GLY A 312 -28.13 6.64 -3.44
N ASP A 313 -28.60 7.05 -2.25
CA ASP A 313 -28.06 6.62 -0.94
C ASP A 313 -27.82 5.11 -0.84
N MET A 314 -26.62 4.75 -0.38
CA MET A 314 -26.06 3.40 -0.31
C MET A 314 -26.83 2.51 0.69
N LYS A 315 -28.08 2.16 0.38
CA LYS A 315 -28.81 1.11 1.11
C LYS A 315 -28.39 -0.23 0.54
N SER A 316 -27.70 -1.01 1.36
CA SER A 316 -27.32 -2.39 1.05
C SER A 316 -28.56 -3.28 1.04
N ASP A 317 -29.35 -3.20 -0.02
CA ASP A 317 -30.43 -4.16 -0.25
C ASP A 317 -29.81 -5.43 -0.86
N VAL A 318 -29.27 -6.27 0.03
CA VAL A 318 -28.72 -7.57 -0.35
C VAL A 318 -29.91 -8.51 -0.56
N SER A 319 -30.49 -8.48 -1.75
CA SER A 319 -31.42 -9.54 -2.12
C SER A 319 -30.60 -10.77 -2.51
N LYS A 320 -30.45 -11.74 -1.60
CA LYS A 320 -30.02 -13.11 -1.96
C LYS A 320 -31.09 -13.73 -2.84
N LYS A 321 -31.18 -13.32 -4.11
CA LYS A 321 -32.23 -13.79 -5.02
C LYS A 321 -31.99 -15.21 -5.52
N THR A 322 -30.75 -15.71 -5.45
CA THR A 322 -30.42 -17.08 -5.88
C THR A 322 -29.10 -17.54 -5.25
N TRP A 323 -28.99 -18.83 -4.96
CA TRP A 323 -27.73 -19.43 -4.47
C TRP A 323 -26.60 -19.13 -5.46
N GLY A 324 -25.53 -18.48 -4.99
CA GLY A 324 -24.33 -18.21 -5.76
C GLY A 324 -24.12 -16.74 -6.17
N LYS A 325 -25.16 -15.89 -6.26
CA LYS A 325 -25.00 -14.50 -6.71
C LYS A 325 -24.97 -13.50 -5.55
N PHE A 326 -23.95 -12.64 -5.55
CA PHE A 326 -23.71 -11.55 -4.62
C PHE A 326 -23.95 -10.20 -5.32
N GLU A 327 -25.14 -9.65 -5.11
CA GLU A 327 -25.54 -8.33 -5.63
C GLU A 327 -25.35 -7.25 -4.56
N TRP A 328 -24.70 -6.14 -4.91
CA TRP A 328 -24.59 -4.99 -4.02
C TRP A 328 -24.47 -3.67 -4.79
N ASN A 329 -24.81 -2.58 -4.10
CA ASN A 329 -24.75 -1.22 -4.62
C ASN A 329 -23.34 -0.67 -4.46
N CYS A 330 -22.65 -0.52 -5.59
CA CYS A 330 -21.29 0.00 -5.65
C CYS A 330 -21.27 1.40 -6.25
N GLY A 331 -20.16 2.11 -6.05
CA GLY A 331 -19.92 3.43 -6.62
C GLY A 331 -19.72 3.38 -8.14
N ASP A 332 -20.03 4.50 -8.80
CA ASP A 332 -19.68 4.72 -10.20
C ASP A 332 -18.22 5.18 -10.31
N PRO A 333 -17.32 4.45 -11.01
CA PRO A 333 -15.94 4.88 -11.21
C PRO A 333 -15.83 6.29 -11.82
N THR A 334 -16.79 6.73 -12.64
CA THR A 334 -16.76 8.06 -13.26
C THR A 334 -16.90 9.19 -12.23
N GLN A 335 -17.47 8.93 -11.05
CA GLN A 335 -17.58 9.93 -9.98
C GLN A 335 -16.22 10.38 -9.43
N ILE A 336 -15.17 9.56 -9.62
CA ILE A 336 -13.79 9.90 -9.22
C ILE A 336 -13.38 11.26 -9.81
N THR A 337 -13.77 11.54 -11.06
CA THR A 337 -13.40 12.76 -11.80
C THR A 337 -14.49 13.84 -11.82
N GLN A 338 -15.68 13.60 -11.24
CA GLN A 338 -16.79 14.56 -11.27
C GLN A 338 -16.72 15.56 -10.10
N PRO A 339 -16.54 16.87 -10.31
CA PRO A 339 -16.26 17.86 -9.26
C PRO A 339 -17.39 18.09 -8.23
N GLU A 340 -18.55 17.43 -8.36
CA GLU A 340 -19.74 17.74 -7.58
C GLU A 340 -19.61 17.46 -6.07
N LYS A 341 -20.31 18.30 -5.29
CA LYS A 341 -20.56 18.16 -3.85
C LYS A 341 -21.50 16.97 -3.63
N GLY A 342 -20.95 15.76 -3.46
CA GLY A 342 -21.79 14.61 -3.12
C GLY A 342 -21.09 13.25 -3.08
N SER A 343 -20.00 13.07 -3.82
CA SER A 343 -19.21 11.83 -3.73
C SER A 343 -18.44 11.81 -2.41
N THR A 344 -18.94 11.04 -1.44
CA THR A 344 -18.25 10.79 -0.18
C THR A 344 -17.04 9.90 -0.45
N LEU A 345 -15.84 10.37 -0.12
CA LEU A 345 -14.68 9.50 -0.06
C LEU A 345 -14.73 8.68 1.25
N PRO A 346 -14.34 7.39 1.22
CA PRO A 346 -13.90 6.62 0.05
C PRO A 346 -15.05 6.17 -0.86
N LEU A 347 -14.78 6.09 -2.16
CA LEU A 347 -15.67 5.44 -3.13
C LEU A 347 -15.44 3.92 -3.09
N TYR A 348 -16.49 3.14 -2.86
CA TYR A 348 -16.41 1.68 -2.82
C TYR A 348 -16.78 1.10 -4.18
N LEU A 349 -15.84 0.44 -4.84
CA LEU A 349 -16.05 -0.19 -6.16
C LEU A 349 -16.05 -1.71 -6.04
N SER A 350 -16.50 -2.40 -7.08
CA SER A 350 -16.40 -3.87 -7.15
C SER A 350 -14.96 -4.34 -6.95
N ALA A 351 -14.79 -5.40 -6.17
CA ALA A 351 -13.48 -6.01 -6.00
C ALA A 351 -13.04 -6.73 -7.28
N TYR A 352 -13.96 -7.38 -8.00
CA TYR A 352 -13.65 -8.21 -9.17
C TYR A 352 -13.79 -7.50 -10.52
N GLN A 353 -14.85 -6.72 -10.69
CA GLN A 353 -15.30 -6.17 -11.96
C GLN A 353 -14.72 -4.79 -12.27
N THR A 354 -13.98 -4.18 -11.32
CA THR A 354 -13.35 -2.88 -11.56
C THR A 354 -12.19 -3.03 -12.56
N PRO A 355 -12.26 -2.38 -13.75
CA PRO A 355 -11.16 -2.42 -14.70
C PRO A 355 -10.00 -1.57 -14.18
N LEU A 356 -8.94 -2.23 -13.70
CA LEU A 356 -7.82 -1.59 -13.00
C LEU A 356 -7.05 -0.58 -13.86
N ASP A 357 -6.97 -0.82 -15.16
CA ASP A 357 -6.35 0.06 -16.16
C ASP A 357 -7.16 1.34 -16.36
N VAL A 358 -8.49 1.23 -16.50
CA VAL A 358 -9.40 2.37 -16.57
C VAL A 358 -9.35 3.17 -15.27
N LEU A 359 -9.35 2.50 -14.12
CA LEU A 359 -9.24 3.13 -12.81
C LEU A 359 -7.96 3.96 -12.68
N SER A 360 -6.81 3.43 -13.13
CA SER A 360 -5.54 4.18 -13.15
C SER A 360 -5.66 5.49 -13.93
N GLY A 361 -6.29 5.46 -15.11
CA GLY A 361 -6.53 6.65 -15.94
C GLY A 361 -7.48 7.66 -15.29
N LEU A 362 -8.55 7.20 -14.64
CA LEU A 362 -9.48 8.06 -13.90
C LEU A 362 -8.80 8.75 -12.72
N LEU A 363 -7.97 8.02 -11.97
CA LEU A 363 -7.21 8.56 -10.85
C LEU A 363 -6.20 9.60 -11.30
N ASP A 364 -5.50 9.38 -12.41
CA ASP A 364 -4.60 10.38 -12.99
C ASP A 364 -5.35 11.64 -13.43
N ALA A 365 -6.56 11.50 -13.98
CA ALA A 365 -7.39 12.64 -14.34
C ALA A 365 -7.84 13.50 -13.13
N THR A 366 -7.84 12.96 -11.90
CA THR A 366 -8.22 13.73 -10.70
C THR A 366 -7.31 14.92 -10.43
N TRP A 367 -6.06 14.90 -10.90
CA TRP A 367 -5.14 16.03 -10.75
C TRP A 367 -5.66 17.33 -11.40
N LYS A 368 -6.58 17.22 -12.37
CA LYS A 368 -7.14 18.36 -13.13
C LYS A 368 -8.30 19.06 -12.42
N ILE A 369 -8.96 18.40 -11.46
CA ILE A 369 -10.20 18.90 -10.83
C ILE A 369 -9.99 19.51 -9.44
N GLY A 370 -8.77 19.44 -8.91
CA GLY A 370 -8.44 19.91 -7.56
C GLY A 370 -8.74 18.89 -6.45
N PRO A 371 -8.31 19.15 -5.21
CA PRO A 371 -8.42 18.19 -4.13
C PRO A 371 -9.84 18.12 -3.57
N ARG A 372 -10.30 16.90 -3.31
CA ARG A 372 -11.60 16.59 -2.70
C ARG A 372 -11.60 16.85 -1.20
N ASN A 373 -10.47 16.56 -0.56
CA ASN A 373 -10.28 16.79 0.87
C ASN A 373 -8.90 17.42 1.12
N LYS A 374 -8.84 18.37 2.05
CA LYS A 374 -7.59 18.92 2.58
C LYS A 374 -7.48 18.45 4.02
N THR A 375 -6.38 17.78 4.35
CA THR A 375 -6.16 17.17 5.66
C THR A 375 -4.69 17.30 6.04
N THR A 376 -4.30 16.70 7.16
CA THR A 376 -2.90 16.57 7.53
C THR A 376 -2.37 15.15 7.27
N ARG A 377 -1.05 15.01 7.17
CA ARG A 377 -0.39 13.71 7.13
C ARG A 377 -0.77 12.87 8.34
N ASP A 378 -0.81 13.49 9.52
CA ASP A 378 -1.10 12.80 10.77
C ASP A 378 -2.58 12.37 10.85
N ASP A 379 -3.53 13.20 10.40
CA ASP A 379 -4.94 12.81 10.32
C ASP A 379 -5.19 11.70 9.29
N TRP A 380 -4.52 11.76 8.14
CA TRP A 380 -4.56 10.70 7.13
C TRP A 380 -4.01 9.38 7.69
N ASN A 381 -2.87 9.45 8.38
CA ASN A 381 -2.30 8.29 9.04
C ASN A 381 -3.23 7.75 10.15
N ASN A 382 -3.82 8.64 10.95
CA ASN A 382 -4.75 8.27 12.02
C ASN A 382 -6.01 7.59 11.48
N TYR A 383 -6.55 8.05 10.34
CA TYR A 383 -7.67 7.39 9.67
C TYR A 383 -7.34 5.91 9.36
N HIS A 384 -6.15 5.63 8.82
CA HIS A 384 -5.73 4.27 8.49
C HIS A 384 -5.38 3.43 9.73
N LEU A 385 -4.62 3.98 10.69
CA LEU A 385 -4.24 3.30 11.92
C LEU A 385 -5.45 2.81 12.71
N HIS A 386 -6.50 3.62 12.75
CA HIS A 386 -7.67 3.37 13.59
C HIS A 386 -8.89 2.85 12.83
N ARG A 387 -8.69 2.40 11.60
CA ARG A 387 -9.71 1.67 10.86
C ARG A 387 -9.93 0.31 11.52
N ASN A 388 -11.20 -0.06 11.75
CA ASN A 388 -11.54 -1.37 12.29
C ASN A 388 -11.02 -2.48 11.36
N PRO A 389 -10.06 -3.31 11.79
CA PRO A 389 -9.47 -4.33 10.92
C PRO A 389 -10.38 -5.55 10.69
N ASN A 390 -11.54 -5.60 11.36
CA ASN A 390 -12.61 -6.59 11.19
C ASN A 390 -13.94 -5.95 10.74
N GLU A 391 -13.91 -4.73 10.20
CA GLU A 391 -15.09 -4.05 9.68
C GLU A 391 -15.87 -4.95 8.69
N GLY A 392 -17.19 -5.07 8.88
CA GLY A 392 -18.05 -5.86 7.98
C GLY A 392 -17.90 -7.37 8.11
N ARG A 393 -17.30 -7.86 9.21
CA ARG A 393 -17.19 -9.28 9.55
C ARG A 393 -18.04 -9.64 10.76
N THR A 394 -18.47 -10.88 10.82
CA THR A 394 -19.16 -11.46 11.97
C THR A 394 -18.17 -11.56 13.12
N LYS A 395 -18.62 -11.22 14.32
CA LYS A 395 -17.81 -11.29 15.52
C LYS A 395 -17.34 -12.72 15.80
N ASP A 396 -16.09 -12.87 16.19
CA ASP A 396 -15.46 -14.14 16.52
C ASP A 396 -14.69 -14.05 17.87
N ASP A 397 -14.59 -15.17 18.59
CA ASP A 397 -13.94 -15.21 19.92
C ASP A 397 -12.44 -14.84 19.87
N TYR A 398 -11.81 -14.98 18.71
CA TYR A 398 -10.40 -14.65 18.49
C TYR A 398 -10.18 -13.25 17.94
N ASP A 399 -11.24 -12.44 17.85
CA ASP A 399 -11.17 -11.09 17.34
C ASP A 399 -10.12 -10.25 18.06
N LEU A 400 -9.48 -9.38 17.28
CA LEU A 400 -8.59 -8.36 17.80
C LEU A 400 -9.36 -7.49 18.81
N ALA A 401 -8.79 -7.34 20.00
CA ALA A 401 -9.36 -6.49 21.02
C ALA A 401 -9.38 -5.01 20.57
N ASP A 402 -10.47 -4.32 20.88
CA ASP A 402 -10.76 -2.97 20.39
C ASP A 402 -9.67 -1.94 20.73
N GLU A 403 -9.07 -2.06 21.91
CA GLU A 403 -8.00 -1.19 22.41
C GLU A 403 -6.71 -1.23 21.57
N LYS A 404 -6.55 -2.24 20.70
CA LYS A 404 -5.39 -2.38 19.82
C LYS A 404 -5.51 -1.62 18.51
N TRP A 405 -6.69 -1.08 18.20
CA TRP A 405 -6.92 -0.33 16.97
C TRP A 405 -7.76 0.93 17.18
N LYS A 406 -8.57 1.03 18.25
CA LYS A 406 -9.28 2.27 18.56
C LYS A 406 -8.31 3.31 19.11
N LEU A 407 -8.55 4.58 18.77
CA LEU A 407 -7.93 5.70 19.47
C LEU A 407 -8.22 5.55 20.96
N LYS A 408 -7.17 5.56 21.78
CA LYS A 408 -7.37 5.71 23.23
C LYS A 408 -8.09 7.05 23.42
N LYS A 409 -9.33 7.01 23.91
CA LYS A 409 -10.00 8.23 24.39
C LYS A 409 -9.11 8.80 25.49
N GLN A 410 -8.58 9.99 25.26
CA GLN A 410 -7.83 10.75 26.27
C GLN A 410 -8.75 11.19 27.40
#